data_AF-A0A359G0F6-F1
#
_entry.id   AF-A0A359G0F6-F1
#
_cell.length_a   1.000
_cell.length_b   1.000
_cell.length_c   1.000
_cell.angle_alpha   90.00
_cell.angle_beta   90.00
_cell.angle_gamma   90.00
#
_symmetry.space_group_name_H-M   'P 1'
#
loop_
_entity.id
_entity.type
_entity.pdbx_description
1 polymer ?
#
loop_
_entity_poly.entity_id
_entity_poly.type
_entity_poly.pdbx_seq_one_letter_code
_entity_poly.pdbx_strand_id
1 'polypeptide(L)' 'MAKLDLTKYGISGVKEIVHNPSYDQLFAEETKPELKGFERGQETELGAVNVMTGVYTGRSPKDKFFVMDDVSRDTIWWTS' A
#
# COMPACT_ATOMS: atom_id res chain seq x y z
N MET A 1 5.25 0.10 24.03
CA MET A 1 5.46 -0.49 22.70
C MET A 1 6.87 -0.15 22.25
N ALA A 2 7.56 -1.04 21.53
CA ALA A 2 8.87 -0.74 20.97
C ALA A 2 8.74 0.40 19.94
N LYS A 3 9.69 1.35 19.96
CA LYS A 3 9.76 2.41 18.95
C LYS A 3 10.06 1.75 17.61
N LEU A 4 9.15 1.86 16.65
CA LEU A 4 9.35 1.36 15.29
C LEU A 4 10.45 2.18 14.63
N ASP A 5 11.50 1.50 14.17
CA ASP A 5 12.61 2.10 13.45
C ASP A 5 12.54 1.72 11.97
N LEU A 6 12.24 2.71 11.13
CA LEU A 6 12.13 2.57 9.68
C LEU A 6 13.45 2.89 8.96
N THR A 7 14.47 3.40 9.67
CA THR A 7 15.75 3.77 9.05
C THR A 7 16.52 2.56 8.52
N LYS A 8 16.32 1.39 9.13
CA LYS A 8 16.82 0.10 8.63
C LYS A 8 16.31 -0.29 7.24
N TYR A 9 15.23 0.33 6.78
CA TYR A 9 14.67 0.18 5.43
C TYR A 9 15.01 1.37 4.51
N GLY A 10 15.86 2.30 4.97
CA GLY A 10 16.23 3.51 4.23
C GLY A 10 15.23 4.66 4.31
N ILE A 11 14.19 4.56 5.15
CA ILE A 11 13.17 5.61 5.29
C ILE A 11 13.58 6.57 6.43
N SER A 12 13.70 7.86 6.10
CA SER A 12 14.10 8.92 7.02
C SER A 12 13.10 10.08 6.99
N GLY A 13 13.15 10.98 7.99
CA GLY A 13 12.28 12.17 8.02
C GLY A 13 10.80 11.88 8.28
N VAL A 14 10.49 10.72 8.84
CA VAL A 14 9.12 10.28 9.15
C VAL A 14 8.52 11.21 10.21
N LYS A 15 7.40 11.87 9.87
CA LYS A 15 6.70 12.79 10.76
C LYS A 15 5.81 12.08 11.77
N GLU A 16 5.14 11.02 11.32
CA GLU A 16 4.18 10.25 12.10
C GLU A 16 4.19 8.80 11.65
N ILE A 17 3.93 7.89 12.60
CA ILE A 17 3.75 6.46 12.32
C ILE A 17 2.39 6.06 12.90
N VAL A 18 1.45 5.75 12.03
CA VAL A 18 0.17 5.12 12.40
C VAL A 18 0.35 3.60 12.28
N HIS A 19 0.43 2.91 13.42
CA HIS A 19 0.70 1.46 13.47
C HIS A 19 -0.52 0.71 14.01
N ASN A 20 -0.96 -0.32 13.27
CA ASN A 20 -2.18 -1.08 13.54
C ASN A 20 -3.42 -0.18 13.72
N PRO A 21 -3.76 0.67 12.72
CA PRO A 21 -4.97 1.49 12.81
C PRO A 21 -6.21 0.60 12.92
N SER A 22 -7.18 1.05 13.71
CA SER A 22 -8.49 0.41 13.77
C SER A 22 -9.30 0.70 12.49
N TYR A 23 -10.35 -0.09 12.24
CA TYR A 23 -11.29 0.20 11.16
C TYR A 23 -11.91 1.59 11.27
N ASP A 24 -12.27 2.03 12.48
CA ASP A 24 -12.85 3.36 12.69
C ASP A 24 -11.87 4.48 12.32
N GLN A 25 -10.57 4.29 12.64
CA GLN A 25 -9.54 5.24 12.24
C GLN A 25 -9.35 5.23 10.71
N LEU A 26 -9.29 4.06 10.08
CA LEU A 26 -9.18 3.95 8.62
C LEU A 26 -10.37 4.64 7.92
N PHE A 27 -11.59 4.39 8.37
CA PHE A 27 -12.79 5.02 7.82
C PHE A 27 -12.73 6.55 7.93
N ALA A 28 -12.36 7.07 9.10
CA ALA A 28 -12.23 8.51 9.32
C ALA A 28 -11.13 9.14 8.45
N GLU A 29 -10.03 8.42 8.22
CA GLU A 29 -8.94 8.87 7.35
C GLU A 29 -9.33 8.85 5.87
N GLU A 30 -9.99 7.79 5.40
CA GLU A 30 -10.40 7.59 3.99
C GLU A 30 -11.52 8.55 3.53
N THR A 31 -12.32 9.07 4.46
CA THR A 31 -13.47 9.95 4.17
C THR A 31 -13.16 11.45 4.31
N LYS A 32 -11.91 11.82 4.55
CA LYS A 32 -11.46 13.22 4.66
C LYS A 32 -11.76 14.05 3.40
N PRO A 33 -12.42 15.22 3.51
CA PRO A 33 -12.81 16.03 2.36
C PRO A 33 -11.62 16.63 1.57
N GLU A 34 -10.44 16.72 2.18
CA GLU A 34 -9.22 17.24 1.56
C GLU A 34 -8.51 16.25 0.63
N LEU A 35 -8.87 14.96 0.65
CA LEU A 35 -8.25 13.92 -0.18
C LEU A 35 -8.53 14.15 -1.68
N LYS A 36 -7.52 13.86 -2.52
CA LYS A 36 -7.55 14.15 -3.96
C LYS A 36 -7.07 12.95 -4.77
N GLY A 37 -7.43 12.95 -6.06
CA GLY A 37 -6.99 11.91 -6.99
C GLY A 37 -7.41 10.52 -6.54
N PHE A 38 -6.46 9.58 -6.53
CA PHE A 38 -6.70 8.17 -6.17
C PHE A 38 -6.71 7.90 -4.66
N GLU A 39 -6.40 8.91 -3.83
CA GLU A 39 -6.47 8.78 -2.36
C GLU A 39 -7.89 8.97 -1.84
N ARG A 40 -8.78 9.62 -2.61
CA ARG A 40 -10.13 9.96 -2.18
C ARG A 40 -11.02 8.71 -2.06
N GLY A 41 -11.51 8.45 -0.86
CA GLY A 41 -12.63 7.54 -0.61
C GLY A 41 -13.99 8.20 -0.80
N GLN A 42 -14.98 7.42 -1.20
CA GLN A 42 -16.39 7.80 -1.24
C GLN A 42 -17.21 6.78 -0.45
N GLU A 43 -17.93 7.23 0.57
CA GLU A 43 -18.92 6.40 1.24
C GLU A 43 -20.11 6.17 0.29
N THR A 44 -20.44 4.88 0.09
CA THR A 44 -21.57 4.44 -0.73
C THR A 44 -22.86 4.45 0.08
N GLU A 45 -24.01 4.32 -0.59
CA GLU A 45 -25.30 4.15 0.09
C GLU A 45 -25.39 2.90 0.98
N LEU A 46 -24.46 1.95 0.81
CA LEU A 46 -24.34 0.74 1.62
C LEU A 46 -23.46 0.93 2.87
N GLY A 47 -22.91 2.14 3.09
CA GLY A 47 -22.00 2.44 4.19
C GLY A 47 -20.57 1.94 4.00
N ALA A 48 -20.26 1.33 2.86
CA ALA A 48 -18.90 0.92 2.51
C ALA A 48 -18.16 2.05 1.78
N VAL A 49 -16.85 2.18 2.03
CA VAL A 49 -15.97 3.09 1.29
C VAL A 49 -15.60 2.47 -0.06
N ASN A 50 -15.72 3.25 -1.12
CA ASN A 50 -15.24 2.93 -2.46
C ASN A 50 -14.09 3.86 -2.86
N VAL A 51 -13.11 3.33 -3.60
CA VAL A 51 -11.98 4.07 -4.17
C VAL A 51 -11.83 3.74 -5.66
N MET A 52 -11.20 4.64 -6.40
CA MET A 52 -10.90 4.46 -7.83
C MET A 52 -9.38 4.36 -8.05
N THR A 53 -8.92 3.31 -8.73
CA THR A 53 -7.49 3.05 -8.97
C THR A 53 -6.97 3.57 -10.32
N GLY A 54 -7.77 4.38 -11.02
CA GLY A 54 -7.42 4.94 -12.32
C GLY A 54 -7.27 3.86 -13.40
N VAL A 55 -6.15 3.87 -14.12
CA VAL A 55 -5.87 2.89 -15.18
C VAL A 55 -5.49 1.51 -14.65
N TYR A 56 -5.14 1.40 -13.37
CA TYR A 56 -4.70 0.17 -12.72
C TYR A 56 -5.89 -0.64 -12.20
N THR A 57 -6.72 -1.12 -13.11
CA THR A 57 -7.95 -1.88 -12.81
C THR A 57 -7.73 -3.39 -12.68
N GLY A 58 -6.47 -3.84 -12.69
CA GLY A 58 -6.09 -5.23 -12.60
C GLY A 58 -4.59 -5.40 -12.34
N ARG A 59 -4.13 -6.65 -12.33
CA ARG A 59 -2.70 -6.96 -12.17
C ARG A 59 -1.93 -6.57 -13.44
N SER A 60 -0.70 -6.10 -13.27
CA SER A 60 0.27 -5.90 -14.36
C SER A 60 1.33 -7.01 -14.35
N PRO A 61 1.04 -8.21 -14.89
CA PRO A 61 1.97 -9.34 -14.82
C PRO A 61 3.31 -9.08 -15.52
N LYS A 62 3.35 -8.17 -16.51
CA LYS A 62 4.56 -7.78 -17.23
C LYS A 62 5.52 -6.90 -16.42
N ASP A 63 5.04 -6.28 -15.33
CA ASP A 63 5.84 -5.43 -14.45
C ASP A 63 6.31 -6.19 -13.19
N LYS A 64 6.06 -7.50 -13.12
CA LYS A 64 6.51 -8.35 -12.02
C LYS A 64 7.91 -8.88 -12.31
N PHE A 65 8.84 -8.59 -11.40
CA PHE A 65 10.21 -9.09 -11.47
C PHE A 65 10.62 -9.73 -10.14
N PHE A 66 11.58 -10.64 -10.21
CA PHE A 66 12.30 -11.18 -9.05
C PHE A 66 13.76 -10.77 -9.16
N VAL A 67 14.39 -10.44 -8.02
CA VAL A 67 15.84 -10.23 -7.98
C VAL A 67 16.51 -11.58 -8.20
N MET A 68 17.41 -11.65 -9.18
CA MET A 68 18.26 -12.82 -9.42
C MET A 68 19.50 -12.71 -8.52
N ASP A 69 19.53 -13.52 -7.47
CA ASP A 69 20.63 -13.59 -6.50
C ASP A 69 20.90 -15.05 -6.12
N ASP A 70 21.85 -15.28 -5.22
CA ASP A 70 22.25 -16.64 -4.83
C ASP A 70 21.15 -17.40 -4.07
N VAL A 71 20.11 -16.72 -3.57
CA VAL A 71 18.95 -17.35 -2.92
C VAL A 71 17.92 -17.78 -3.97
N SER A 72 17.70 -16.96 -5.00
CA SER A 72 16.63 -17.16 -5.98
C SER A 72 17.04 -17.87 -7.26
N ARG A 73 18.34 -17.82 -7.63
CA ARG A 73 18.86 -18.26 -8.93
C ARG A 73 18.42 -19.67 -9.32
N ASP A 74 18.55 -20.62 -8.39
CA ASP A 74 18.32 -22.04 -8.66
C ASP A 74 16.97 -22.54 -8.13
N THR A 75 16.15 -21.67 -7.53
CA THR A 75 14.89 -22.03 -6.85
C THR A 75 13.66 -21.41 -7.50
N ILE A 76 13.80 -20.31 -8.23
CA ILE A 76 12.72 -19.68 -8.99
C ILE A 76 12.62 -20.30 -10.38
N TRP A 77 11.38 -20.49 -10.85
CA TRP A 77 11.13 -20.82 -12.25
C TRP A 77 11.20 -19.56 -13.11
N TRP A 78 12.37 -19.32 -13.70
CA TRP A 78 12.63 -18.15 -14.55
C TRP A 78 11.95 -18.27 -15.93
N THR A 79 11.47 -17.14 -16.44
CA THR A 79 10.95 -17.05 -17.82
C THR A 79 12.10 -17.17 -18.82
N SER A 80 11.82 -17.79 -19.99
CA SER A 80 12.72 -17.81 -21.15
C SER A 80 12.75 -16.48 -21.88
#